data_AF-A0A533YZH4-F1
#
_entry.id   AF-A0A533YZH4-F1
#
_cell.length_a   1.000
_cell.length_b   1.000
_cell.length_c   1.000
_cell.angle_alpha   90.00
_cell.angle_beta   90.00
_cell.angle_gamma   90.00
#
_symmetry.space_group_name_H-M   'P 1'
#
loop_
_entity.id
_entity.type
_entity.pdbx_description
1 polymer ?
#
loop_
_entity_poly.entity_id
_entity_poly.type
_entity_poly.pdbx_seq_one_letter_code
_entity_poly.pdbx_strand_id
1 'polypeptide(L)'
;MKRPVRLGFNSVVMVVLFGTILGVVNFLAVRHNVRWDFSETKKFTLAPQTARSLRELPREVKATVFTSDQGPARMAYRDLFETYKAFTPKLTVEFVDPEKKPGLARRYGITRIDTAVLESGKQETRITSATEQELTNAILRVTKDDKKMVYFLTGHGEHALDDATEGGYSFFKEALERQGYTVRTLSLYDTKTVPANASVLVIGGPQQPMPAAEQSLIADYVNNGGRVLVMWDPASRADLEPLLANWGLKSDNRAVMDEQRIIGGDLTMPVVNNYGPHEITKNFRGIFTVFPFARPVSFQDAKAAEWQYEVLAKSSARSWASPIENGQIKDFDPNKGTAGPVALASVVTRKVSKRDDGRDADNRRKPAVVFIGDSDLAGNAFLNLAPGNSDFMLHAVAWLAEEKG
;
A
#
# COMPACT_ATOMS: atom_id res chain seq x y z
N MET A 1 61.92 -33.27 -60.20
CA MET A 1 60.87 -33.90 -59.36
C MET A 1 61.22 -33.74 -57.88
N LYS A 2 60.54 -32.86 -57.13
CA LYS A 2 60.51 -32.88 -55.66
C LYS A 2 59.06 -32.67 -55.22
N ARG A 3 58.43 -33.74 -54.71
CA ARG A 3 57.03 -33.84 -54.27
C ARG A 3 56.87 -33.42 -52.79
N PRO A 4 55.63 -33.16 -52.32
CA PRO A 4 55.31 -32.07 -51.40
C PRO A 4 55.25 -32.52 -49.94
N VAL A 5 56.14 -32.00 -49.09
CA VAL A 5 56.10 -32.22 -47.63
C VAL A 5 55.33 -31.09 -46.90
N ARG A 6 54.99 -29.99 -47.60
CA ARG A 6 54.33 -28.82 -46.98
C ARG A 6 52.81 -28.94 -46.77
N LEU A 7 52.12 -29.89 -47.41
CA LEU A 7 50.66 -30.03 -47.24
C LEU A 7 50.24 -30.90 -46.04
N GLY A 8 51.11 -31.79 -45.53
CA GLY A 8 50.77 -32.63 -44.38
C GLY A 8 50.80 -31.90 -43.04
N PHE A 9 51.74 -30.98 -42.87
CA PHE A 9 51.94 -30.28 -41.59
C PHE A 9 50.79 -29.29 -41.27
N ASN A 10 50.33 -28.52 -42.27
CA ASN A 10 49.22 -27.59 -42.07
C ASN A 10 47.90 -28.31 -41.74
N SER A 11 47.69 -29.50 -42.31
CA SER A 11 46.49 -30.31 -42.04
C SER A 11 46.48 -30.87 -40.62
N VAL A 12 47.62 -31.34 -40.11
CA VAL A 12 47.74 -31.80 -38.72
C VAL A 12 47.53 -30.65 -37.74
N VAL A 13 48.10 -29.47 -38.02
CA VAL A 13 47.91 -28.28 -37.18
C VAL A 13 46.44 -27.85 -37.17
N MET A 14 45.74 -27.85 -38.31
CA MET A 14 44.30 -27.53 -38.35
C MET A 14 43.43 -28.51 -37.56
N VAL A 15 43.71 -29.82 -37.66
CA VAL A 15 42.93 -30.84 -36.94
C VAL A 15 43.11 -30.68 -35.42
N VAL A 16 44.34 -30.44 -34.96
CA VAL A 16 44.62 -30.18 -33.55
C VAL A 16 43.94 -28.90 -33.09
N LEU A 17 44.03 -27.82 -33.87
CA LEU A 17 43.41 -26.54 -33.53
C LEU A 17 41.89 -26.67 -33.43
N PHE A 18 41.26 -27.37 -34.38
CA PHE A 18 39.82 -27.60 -34.40
C PHE A 18 39.36 -28.46 -33.22
N GLY A 19 40.08 -29.53 -32.89
CA GLY A 19 39.82 -30.34 -31.71
C GLY A 19 39.95 -29.54 -30.40
N THR A 20 40.93 -28.64 -30.33
CA THR A 20 41.12 -27.75 -29.18
C THR A 20 39.98 -26.75 -29.03
N ILE A 21 39.55 -26.14 -30.14
CA ILE A 21 38.39 -25.23 -30.16
C ILE A 21 37.13 -25.97 -29.73
N LEU A 22 36.86 -27.16 -30.26
CA LEU A 22 35.70 -27.97 -29.86
C LEU A 22 35.75 -28.34 -28.38
N GLY A 23 36.93 -28.70 -27.86
CA GLY A 23 37.14 -28.97 -26.44
C GLY A 23 36.84 -27.76 -25.56
N VAL A 24 37.33 -26.57 -25.95
CA VAL A 24 37.08 -25.32 -25.23
C VAL A 24 35.61 -24.91 -25.30
N VAL A 25 34.98 -25.02 -26.47
CA VAL A 25 33.55 -24.73 -26.66
C VAL A 25 32.70 -25.67 -25.82
N ASN A 26 33.00 -26.96 -25.81
CA ASN A 26 32.27 -27.94 -25.00
C ASN A 26 32.50 -27.72 -23.49
N PHE A 27 33.74 -27.40 -23.09
CA PHE A 27 34.06 -27.07 -21.70
C PHE A 27 33.35 -25.80 -21.22
N LEU A 28 33.29 -24.76 -22.06
CA LEU A 28 32.53 -23.54 -21.77
C LEU A 28 31.02 -23.81 -21.74
N ALA A 29 30.49 -24.64 -22.64
CA ALA A 29 29.07 -25.00 -22.68
C ALA A 29 28.63 -25.81 -21.45
N VAL A 30 29.49 -26.69 -20.93
CA VAL A 30 29.19 -27.47 -19.71
C VAL A 30 29.33 -26.64 -18.44
N ARG A 31 30.26 -25.68 -18.38
CA ARG A 31 30.54 -24.89 -17.16
C ARG A 31 29.76 -23.58 -17.08
N HIS A 32 29.39 -23.00 -18.21
CA HIS A 32 28.55 -21.81 -18.31
C HIS A 32 27.26 -22.17 -19.05
N ASN A 33 26.23 -22.53 -18.29
CA ASN A 33 24.87 -22.75 -18.79
C ASN A 33 24.20 -21.40 -19.13
N VAL A 34 24.84 -20.59 -19.97
CA VAL A 34 24.29 -19.33 -20.49
C VAL A 34 23.26 -19.71 -21.54
N ARG A 35 22.04 -20.01 -21.07
CA ARG A 35 20.86 -20.12 -21.92
C ARG A 35 20.52 -18.73 -22.44
N TRP A 36 20.99 -18.39 -23.63
CA TRP A 36 20.42 -17.30 -24.39
C TRP A 36 19.06 -17.76 -24.93
N ASP A 37 18.00 -17.35 -24.24
CA ASP A 37 16.62 -17.68 -24.59
C ASP A 37 16.16 -16.78 -25.74
N PHE A 38 16.31 -17.27 -26.97
CA PHE A 38 15.68 -16.71 -28.18
C PHE A 38 14.31 -17.37 -28.40
N SER A 39 13.42 -17.29 -27.41
CA SER A 39 11.99 -17.54 -27.62
C SER A 39 11.23 -16.21 -27.63
N GLU A 40 10.47 -15.99 -28.70
CA GLU A 40 9.66 -14.79 -28.97
C GLU A 40 8.46 -14.61 -27.99
N THR A 41 8.38 -15.44 -26.94
CA THR A 41 7.41 -15.30 -25.86
C THR A 41 8.14 -15.46 -24.53
N LYS A 42 8.31 -14.37 -23.79
CA LYS A 42 8.88 -14.28 -22.42
C LYS A 42 8.06 -15.07 -21.37
N LYS A 43 7.69 -16.32 -21.65
CA LYS A 43 6.78 -17.13 -20.82
C LYS A 43 7.39 -17.62 -19.50
N PHE A 44 8.71 -17.47 -19.32
CA PHE A 44 9.42 -18.03 -18.17
C PHE A 44 10.22 -16.98 -17.37
N THR A 45 9.86 -15.71 -17.45
CA THR A 45 10.53 -14.65 -16.67
C THR A 45 9.52 -13.99 -15.74
N LEU A 46 9.69 -14.20 -14.43
CA LEU A 46 8.91 -13.51 -13.41
C LEU A 46 9.14 -12.00 -13.50
N ALA A 47 8.15 -11.22 -13.08
CA ALA A 47 8.32 -9.79 -12.90
C ALA A 47 9.48 -9.51 -11.91
N PRO A 48 10.29 -8.46 -12.14
CA PRO A 48 11.42 -8.13 -11.25
C PRO A 48 11.03 -7.97 -9.78
N GLN A 49 9.80 -7.52 -9.53
CA GLN A 49 9.23 -7.33 -8.20
C GLN A 49 8.98 -8.69 -7.52
N THR A 50 8.32 -9.62 -8.21
CA THR A 50 8.11 -11.01 -7.75
C THR A 50 9.44 -11.69 -7.41
N ALA A 51 10.43 -11.58 -8.30
CA ALA A 51 11.75 -12.15 -8.08
C ALA A 51 12.46 -11.61 -6.83
N ARG A 52 12.30 -10.31 -6.52
CA ARG A 52 12.84 -9.70 -5.28
C ARG A 52 12.12 -10.24 -4.05
N SER A 53 10.78 -10.23 -4.06
CA SER A 53 9.96 -10.71 -2.94
C SER A 53 10.25 -12.18 -2.59
N LEU A 54 10.51 -13.03 -3.59
CA LEU A 54 10.86 -14.44 -3.36
C LEU A 54 12.25 -14.61 -2.72
N ARG A 55 13.26 -13.84 -3.14
CA ARG A 55 14.61 -13.90 -2.55
C ARG A 55 14.61 -13.42 -1.10
N GLU A 56 13.77 -12.44 -0.78
CA GLU A 56 13.65 -11.82 0.55
C GLU A 56 12.62 -12.51 1.43
N LEU A 57 12.13 -13.70 1.04
CA LEU A 57 11.07 -14.40 1.76
C LEU A 57 11.48 -14.64 3.24
N PRO A 58 10.71 -14.14 4.23
CA PRO A 58 11.16 -14.13 5.62
C PRO A 58 11.19 -15.54 6.23
N ARG A 59 10.26 -16.41 5.82
CA ARG A 59 10.06 -17.76 6.37
C ARG A 59 9.57 -18.76 5.32
N GLU A 60 9.48 -20.03 5.70
CA GLU A 60 9.04 -21.11 4.81
C GLU A 60 7.56 -21.01 4.45
N VAL A 61 7.23 -21.37 3.22
CA VAL A 61 5.86 -21.45 2.69
C VAL A 61 5.65 -22.85 2.13
N LYS A 62 4.57 -23.49 2.56
CA LYS A 62 4.10 -24.77 2.01
C LYS A 62 2.88 -24.54 1.15
N ALA A 63 2.91 -24.97 -0.11
CA ALA A 63 1.77 -25.00 -0.99
C ALA A 63 1.26 -26.45 -1.16
N THR A 64 -0.03 -26.68 -0.92
CA THR A 64 -0.71 -27.95 -1.21
C THR A 64 -1.72 -27.71 -2.33
N VAL A 65 -1.45 -28.25 -3.52
CA VAL A 65 -2.26 -28.02 -4.72
C VAL A 65 -3.21 -29.19 -4.95
N PHE A 66 -4.51 -28.94 -4.79
CA PHE A 66 -5.59 -29.90 -5.00
C PHE A 66 -6.09 -29.83 -6.44
N THR A 67 -5.69 -30.79 -7.27
CA THR A 67 -6.03 -30.85 -8.70
C THR A 67 -6.01 -32.30 -9.17
N SER A 68 -6.74 -32.62 -10.24
CA SER A 68 -6.68 -33.95 -10.85
C SER A 68 -5.29 -34.23 -11.41
N ASP A 69 -4.84 -35.49 -11.37
CA ASP A 69 -3.49 -35.86 -11.81
C ASP A 69 -3.19 -35.51 -13.28
N GLN A 70 -4.22 -35.46 -14.13
CA GLN A 70 -4.13 -35.19 -15.57
C GLN A 70 -4.77 -33.85 -16.00
N GLY A 71 -5.15 -33.00 -15.04
CA GLY A 71 -5.83 -31.73 -15.33
C GLY A 71 -4.88 -30.64 -15.85
N PRO A 72 -5.35 -29.72 -16.71
CA PRO A 72 -4.55 -28.60 -17.21
C PRO A 72 -4.04 -27.68 -16.08
N ALA A 73 -4.82 -27.53 -15.02
CA ALA A 73 -4.43 -26.73 -13.86
C ALA A 73 -3.18 -27.29 -13.15
N ARG A 74 -3.01 -28.62 -13.10
CA ARG A 74 -1.82 -29.23 -12.51
C ARG A 74 -0.55 -28.82 -13.23
N MET A 75 -0.59 -28.76 -14.57
CA MET A 75 0.54 -28.31 -15.37
C MET A 75 0.80 -26.82 -15.12
N ALA A 76 -0.24 -25.99 -15.15
CA ALA A 76 -0.09 -24.55 -14.92
C ALA A 76 0.51 -24.21 -13.54
N TYR A 77 0.02 -24.85 -12.46
CA TYR A 77 0.61 -24.68 -11.13
C TYR A 77 2.04 -25.21 -11.06
N ARG A 78 2.31 -26.38 -11.67
CA ARG A 78 3.66 -26.97 -11.67
C ARG A 78 4.67 -26.03 -12.31
N ASP A 79 4.39 -25.53 -13.50
CA ASP A 79 5.30 -24.65 -14.24
C ASP A 79 5.56 -23.36 -13.46
N LEU A 80 4.51 -22.79 -12.86
CA LEU A 80 4.62 -21.58 -12.06
C LEU A 80 5.44 -21.81 -10.77
N PHE A 81 5.15 -22.87 -10.00
CA PHE A 81 5.89 -23.18 -8.78
C PHE A 81 7.35 -23.56 -9.03
N GLU A 82 7.65 -24.28 -10.12
CA GLU A 82 9.03 -24.56 -10.53
C GLU A 82 9.80 -23.28 -10.87
N THR A 83 9.14 -22.34 -11.54
CA THR A 83 9.73 -21.01 -11.79
C THR A 83 10.02 -20.27 -10.48
N TYR A 84 9.13 -20.34 -9.49
CA TYR A 84 9.31 -19.67 -8.19
C TYR A 84 10.42 -20.30 -7.34
N LYS A 85 10.52 -21.63 -7.32
CA LYS A 85 11.55 -22.37 -6.57
C LYS A 85 12.97 -21.98 -6.99
N ALA A 86 13.16 -21.58 -8.24
CA ALA A 86 14.46 -21.11 -8.73
C ALA A 86 14.96 -19.84 -7.99
N PHE A 87 14.05 -19.08 -7.35
CA PHE A 87 14.39 -17.84 -6.62
C PHE A 87 14.48 -18.02 -5.10
N THR A 88 13.94 -19.11 -4.54
CA THR A 88 13.94 -19.33 -3.10
C THR A 88 13.82 -20.80 -2.71
N PRO A 89 14.67 -21.29 -1.79
CA PRO A 89 14.55 -22.64 -1.23
C PRO A 89 13.44 -22.74 -0.18
N LYS A 90 12.88 -21.61 0.28
CA LYS A 90 11.85 -21.56 1.35
C LYS A 90 10.44 -21.90 0.86
N LEU A 91 10.26 -22.19 -0.43
CA LEU A 91 8.96 -22.55 -1.01
C LEU A 91 8.90 -24.05 -1.31
N THR A 92 7.98 -24.75 -0.68
CA THR A 92 7.72 -26.17 -0.92
C THR A 92 6.33 -26.36 -1.53
N VAL A 93 6.18 -27.32 -2.46
CA VAL A 93 4.88 -27.64 -3.07
C VAL A 93 4.62 -29.14 -3.07
N GLU A 94 3.39 -29.51 -2.71
CA GLU A 94 2.84 -30.86 -2.79
C GLU A 94 1.59 -30.86 -3.69
N PHE A 95 1.50 -31.79 -4.62
CA PHE A 95 0.30 -31.98 -5.45
C PHE A 95 -0.52 -33.14 -4.93
N VAL A 96 -1.83 -32.91 -4.75
CA VAL A 96 -2.77 -33.85 -4.17
C VAL A 96 -3.96 -34.00 -5.10
N ASP A 97 -4.24 -35.23 -5.52
CA ASP A 97 -5.50 -35.55 -6.18
C ASP A 97 -6.60 -35.75 -5.10
N PRO A 98 -7.64 -34.89 -5.06
CA PRO A 98 -8.66 -34.94 -4.02
C PRO A 98 -9.54 -36.21 -4.11
N GLU A 99 -9.64 -36.83 -5.29
CA GLU A 99 -10.40 -38.08 -5.47
C GLU A 99 -9.62 -39.27 -4.90
N LYS A 100 -8.29 -39.25 -5.04
CA LYS A 100 -7.40 -40.29 -4.47
C LYS A 100 -7.12 -40.11 -2.98
N LYS A 101 -7.12 -38.86 -2.48
CA LYS A 101 -6.88 -38.53 -1.06
C LYS A 101 -8.04 -37.72 -0.45
N PRO A 102 -9.27 -38.27 -0.38
CA PRO A 102 -10.46 -37.52 0.05
C PRO A 102 -10.43 -37.12 1.54
N GLY A 103 -9.70 -37.86 2.38
CA GLY A 103 -9.52 -37.49 3.79
C GLY A 103 -8.71 -36.21 3.96
N LEU A 104 -7.66 -36.04 3.13
CA LEU A 104 -6.82 -34.85 3.14
C LEU A 104 -7.58 -33.64 2.59
N ALA A 105 -8.30 -33.81 1.48
CA ALA A 105 -9.16 -32.77 0.90
C ALA A 105 -10.23 -32.29 1.89
N ARG A 106 -10.88 -33.21 2.62
CA ARG A 106 -11.85 -32.85 3.68
C ARG A 106 -11.21 -32.06 4.83
N ARG A 107 -10.01 -32.45 5.28
CA ARG A 107 -9.28 -31.73 6.34
C ARG A 107 -8.98 -30.27 5.95
N TYR A 108 -8.64 -30.05 4.67
CA TYR A 108 -8.38 -28.72 4.13
C TYR A 108 -9.63 -27.95 3.70
N GLY A 109 -10.84 -28.55 3.83
CA GLY A 109 -12.10 -27.93 3.44
C GLY A 109 -12.23 -27.68 1.94
N ILE A 110 -11.63 -28.55 1.11
CA ILE A 110 -11.62 -28.37 -0.34
C ILE A 110 -13.00 -28.69 -0.92
N THR A 111 -13.70 -27.64 -1.37
CA THR A 111 -15.00 -27.72 -2.05
C THR A 111 -14.90 -27.49 -3.56
N ARG A 112 -13.79 -26.90 -4.03
CA ARG A 112 -13.53 -26.59 -5.45
C ARG A 112 -12.21 -27.23 -5.90
N ILE A 113 -12.25 -27.92 -7.04
CA ILE A 113 -11.06 -28.48 -7.71
C ILE A 113 -10.15 -27.33 -8.20
N ASP A 114 -8.88 -27.62 -8.44
CA ASP A 114 -7.86 -26.67 -8.92
C ASP A 114 -7.53 -25.55 -7.92
N THR A 115 -7.60 -25.90 -6.64
CA THR A 115 -7.31 -25.00 -5.51
C THR A 115 -5.91 -25.26 -4.96
N ALA A 116 -5.09 -24.23 -4.85
CA ALA A 116 -3.84 -24.29 -4.09
C ALA A 116 -4.04 -23.64 -2.71
N VAL A 117 -3.72 -24.38 -1.66
CA VAL A 117 -3.68 -23.88 -0.28
C VAL A 117 -2.22 -23.53 0.05
N LEU A 118 -1.97 -22.30 0.44
CA LEU A 118 -0.64 -21.85 0.87
C LEU A 118 -0.66 -21.64 2.39
N GLU A 119 0.37 -22.14 3.06
CA GLU A 119 0.50 -22.14 4.51
C GLU A 119 1.89 -21.62 4.90
N SER A 120 1.96 -20.82 5.96
CA SER A 120 3.22 -20.38 6.57
C SER A 120 2.99 -20.00 8.02
N GLY A 121 3.58 -20.77 8.95
CA GLY A 121 3.27 -20.65 10.38
C GLY A 121 1.80 -20.93 10.67
N LYS A 122 1.07 -19.95 11.23
CA LYS A 122 -0.38 -20.03 11.49
C LYS A 122 -1.25 -19.45 10.37
N GLN A 123 -0.64 -18.86 9.33
CA GLN A 123 -1.35 -18.20 8.25
C GLN A 123 -1.66 -19.18 7.13
N GLU A 124 -2.87 -19.10 6.58
CA GLU A 124 -3.34 -19.91 5.45
C GLU A 124 -4.07 -19.01 4.45
N THR A 125 -3.86 -19.24 3.15
CA THR A 125 -4.66 -18.63 2.09
C THR A 125 -4.91 -19.62 0.95
N ARG A 126 -5.90 -19.32 0.10
CA ARG A 126 -6.30 -20.18 -1.02
C ARG A 126 -6.33 -19.37 -2.30
N ILE A 127 -5.83 -19.96 -3.37
CA ILE A 127 -5.93 -19.43 -4.74
C ILE A 127 -6.52 -20.50 -5.65
N THR A 128 -7.15 -20.07 -6.72
CA THR A 128 -7.78 -20.99 -7.69
C THR A 128 -7.46 -20.67 -9.14
N SER A 129 -6.55 -19.73 -9.38
CA SER A 129 -5.88 -19.61 -10.66
C SER A 129 -4.36 -19.70 -10.50
N ALA A 130 -3.71 -20.35 -11.46
CA ALA A 130 -2.26 -20.46 -11.52
C ALA A 130 -1.66 -19.25 -12.24
N THR A 131 -1.83 -18.06 -11.67
CA THR A 131 -1.25 -16.81 -12.21
C THR A 131 -0.14 -16.27 -11.30
N GLU A 132 0.87 -15.62 -11.89
CA GLU A 132 1.96 -14.99 -11.12
C GLU A 132 1.41 -13.98 -10.10
N GLN A 133 0.40 -13.20 -10.49
CA GLN A 133 -0.24 -12.23 -9.62
C GLN A 133 -0.92 -12.88 -8.41
N GLU A 134 -1.76 -13.90 -8.61
CA GLU A 134 -2.42 -14.59 -7.49
C GLU A 134 -1.41 -15.28 -6.58
N LEU A 135 -0.44 -16.00 -7.15
CA LEU A 135 0.53 -16.74 -6.37
C LEU A 135 1.45 -15.82 -5.55
N THR A 136 1.95 -14.74 -6.15
CA THR A 136 2.79 -13.76 -5.44
C THR A 136 2.03 -13.14 -4.28
N ASN A 137 0.80 -12.69 -4.52
CA ASN A 137 -0.02 -12.09 -3.49
C ASN A 137 -0.35 -13.07 -2.36
N ALA A 138 -0.60 -14.34 -2.70
CA ALA A 138 -0.85 -15.39 -1.73
C ALA A 138 0.37 -15.65 -0.83
N ILE A 139 1.57 -15.77 -1.43
CA ILE A 139 2.84 -15.93 -0.71
C ILE A 139 3.07 -14.74 0.23
N LEU A 140 2.86 -13.50 -0.24
CA LEU A 140 3.00 -12.30 0.58
C LEU A 140 2.02 -12.30 1.78
N ARG A 141 0.77 -12.72 1.57
CA ARG A 141 -0.24 -12.79 2.64
C ARG A 141 0.13 -13.79 3.73
N VAL A 142 0.59 -14.98 3.37
CA VAL A 142 0.92 -16.02 4.36
C VAL A 142 2.25 -15.75 5.06
N THR A 143 3.16 -15.01 4.43
CA THR A 143 4.47 -14.68 5.03
C THR A 143 4.51 -13.37 5.81
N LYS A 144 3.48 -12.53 5.72
CA LYS A 144 3.29 -11.41 6.65
C LYS A 144 2.83 -11.94 8.00
N ASP A 145 3.66 -11.77 9.02
CA ASP A 145 3.40 -12.26 10.39
C ASP A 145 2.25 -11.55 11.09
N ASP A 146 2.10 -10.25 10.84
CA ASP A 146 1.02 -9.44 11.40
C ASP A 146 0.15 -8.90 10.27
N LYS A 147 -1.13 -9.28 10.25
CA LYS A 147 -2.12 -8.43 9.60
C LYS A 147 -2.04 -7.08 10.30
N LYS A 148 -1.57 -6.07 9.58
CA LYS A 148 -1.47 -4.71 10.10
C LYS A 148 -2.85 -4.31 10.65
N MET A 149 -2.88 -3.91 11.92
CA MET A 149 -4.12 -3.55 12.59
C MET A 149 -4.40 -2.07 12.33
N VAL A 150 -5.55 -1.78 11.73
CA VAL A 150 -6.04 -0.41 11.53
C VAL A 150 -7.20 -0.20 12.50
N TYR A 151 -7.02 0.70 13.45
CA TYR A 151 -8.04 1.05 14.43
C TYR A 151 -8.73 2.35 14.02
N PHE A 152 -10.05 2.34 13.92
CA PHE A 152 -10.87 3.53 13.72
C PHE A 152 -11.41 3.98 15.06
N LEU A 153 -11.18 5.24 15.41
CA LEU A 153 -11.67 5.83 16.64
C LEU A 153 -13.21 5.91 16.60
N THR A 154 -13.82 5.70 17.76
CA THR A 154 -15.27 5.84 17.97
C THR A 154 -15.53 6.55 19.29
N GLY A 155 -16.63 7.31 19.37
CA GLY A 155 -17.11 7.95 20.59
C GLY A 155 -17.48 9.42 20.41
N HIS A 156 -17.13 10.01 19.28
CA HIS A 156 -17.32 11.43 18.97
C HIS A 156 -18.15 11.66 17.71
N GLY A 157 -18.90 10.66 17.24
CA GLY A 157 -19.71 10.76 16.02
C GLY A 157 -18.93 10.54 14.72
N GLU A 158 -17.79 9.85 14.80
CA GLU A 158 -17.04 9.38 13.64
C GLU A 158 -17.89 8.46 12.73
N HIS A 159 -17.53 8.39 11.45
CA HIS A 159 -18.21 7.50 10.49
C HIS A 159 -18.09 6.03 10.92
N ALA A 160 -19.22 5.32 10.94
CA ALA A 160 -19.27 3.94 11.41
C ALA A 160 -18.77 2.95 10.33
N LEU A 161 -17.91 2.01 10.75
CA LEU A 161 -17.31 1.00 9.88
C LEU A 161 -18.29 -0.03 9.30
N ASP A 162 -19.43 -0.25 9.97
CA ASP A 162 -20.43 -1.24 9.55
C ASP A 162 -21.68 -0.56 8.95
N ASP A 163 -21.66 0.77 8.79
CA ASP A 163 -22.74 1.52 8.17
C ASP A 163 -22.60 1.50 6.63
N ALA A 164 -23.63 0.98 5.97
CA ALA A 164 -23.73 0.84 4.52
C ALA A 164 -24.46 2.02 3.85
N THR A 165 -24.92 3.01 4.61
CA THR A 165 -25.49 4.25 4.07
C THR A 165 -24.40 5.15 3.47
N GLU A 166 -24.81 6.21 2.77
CA GLU A 166 -23.91 7.14 2.08
C GLU A 166 -22.81 7.72 2.98
N GLY A 167 -23.13 8.01 4.24
CA GLY A 167 -22.20 8.55 5.24
C GLY A 167 -21.44 7.48 6.04
N GLY A 168 -21.57 6.20 5.72
CA GLY A 168 -20.85 5.12 6.40
C GLY A 168 -19.49 4.81 5.78
N TYR A 169 -18.68 4.00 6.48
CA TYR A 169 -17.33 3.58 6.08
C TYR A 169 -17.23 2.08 5.70
N SER A 170 -18.35 1.39 5.50
CA SER A 170 -18.34 -0.04 5.15
C SER A 170 -17.50 -0.35 3.91
N PHE A 171 -17.56 0.47 2.87
CA PHE A 171 -16.76 0.24 1.66
C PHE A 171 -15.27 0.50 1.88
N PHE A 172 -14.92 1.47 2.72
CA PHE A 172 -13.51 1.72 3.06
C PHE A 172 -12.95 0.58 3.91
N LYS A 173 -13.72 0.07 4.88
CA LYS A 173 -13.39 -1.12 5.65
C LYS A 173 -13.11 -2.32 4.73
N GLU A 174 -14.04 -2.63 3.82
CA GLU A 174 -13.90 -3.74 2.87
C GLU A 174 -12.68 -3.58 1.96
N ALA A 175 -12.40 -2.36 1.51
CA ALA A 175 -11.23 -2.06 0.69
C ALA A 175 -9.93 -2.35 1.46
N LEU A 176 -9.84 -1.92 2.72
CA LEU A 176 -8.70 -2.20 3.59
C LEU A 176 -8.55 -3.71 3.89
N GLU A 177 -9.64 -4.40 4.22
CA GLU A 177 -9.60 -5.85 4.47
C GLU A 177 -9.14 -6.64 3.24
N ARG A 178 -9.51 -6.19 2.04
CA ARG A 178 -9.03 -6.76 0.77
C ARG A 178 -7.53 -6.58 0.54
N GLN A 179 -6.95 -5.51 1.07
CA GLN A 179 -5.48 -5.31 1.11
C GLN A 179 -4.79 -6.15 2.20
N GLY A 180 -5.56 -6.85 3.06
CA GLY A 180 -5.03 -7.75 4.08
C GLY A 180 -4.90 -7.12 5.47
N TYR A 181 -5.41 -5.90 5.67
CA TYR A 181 -5.51 -5.28 6.99
C TYR A 181 -6.55 -5.99 7.87
N THR A 182 -6.37 -5.91 9.18
CA THR A 182 -7.46 -6.19 10.13
C THR A 182 -7.98 -4.86 10.64
N VAL A 183 -9.23 -4.56 10.34
CA VAL A 183 -9.86 -3.29 10.71
C VAL A 183 -10.72 -3.49 11.96
N ARG A 184 -10.57 -2.60 12.96
CA ARG A 184 -11.35 -2.64 14.19
C ARG A 184 -11.73 -1.23 14.64
N THR A 185 -12.79 -1.11 15.42
CA THR A 185 -13.09 0.11 16.16
C THR A 185 -12.24 0.21 17.43
N LEU A 186 -12.04 1.42 17.93
CA LEU A 186 -11.37 1.72 19.19
C LEU A 186 -12.10 2.85 19.92
N SER A 187 -12.53 2.57 21.14
CA SER A 187 -13.00 3.59 22.09
C SER A 187 -11.88 3.87 23.10
N LEU A 188 -11.34 5.09 23.07
CA LEU A 188 -10.35 5.52 24.08
C LEU A 188 -11.00 5.78 25.43
N TYR A 189 -12.31 6.03 25.46
CA TYR A 189 -13.08 6.05 26.70
C TYR A 189 -13.00 4.70 27.44
N ASP A 190 -13.11 3.58 26.73
CA ASP A 190 -13.10 2.24 27.35
C ASP A 190 -11.68 1.72 27.62
N THR A 191 -10.80 1.86 26.63
CA THR A 191 -9.47 1.24 26.66
C THR A 191 -8.41 2.07 27.36
N LYS A 192 -8.60 3.41 27.43
CA LYS A 192 -7.65 4.39 28.00
C LYS A 192 -6.24 4.36 27.38
N THR A 193 -6.05 3.67 26.25
CA THR A 193 -4.77 3.62 25.52
C THR A 193 -5.00 3.13 24.09
N VAL A 194 -4.13 3.55 23.17
CA VAL A 194 -4.04 2.93 21.84
C VAL A 194 -3.35 1.56 22.00
N PRO A 195 -3.90 0.45 21.43
CA PRO A 195 -3.28 -0.87 21.51
C PRO A 195 -1.88 -0.92 20.90
N ALA A 196 -0.96 -1.65 21.52
CA ALA A 196 0.44 -1.74 21.06
C ALA A 196 0.61 -2.37 19.66
N ASN A 197 -0.36 -3.18 19.22
CA ASN A 197 -0.38 -3.77 17.88
C ASN A 197 -0.99 -2.84 16.82
N ALA A 198 -1.44 -1.63 17.18
CA ALA A 198 -1.98 -0.66 16.23
C ALA A 198 -0.89 -0.27 15.22
N SER A 199 -1.13 -0.60 13.95
CA SER A 199 -0.29 -0.15 12.85
C SER A 199 -0.69 1.25 12.42
N VAL A 200 -1.99 1.54 12.37
CA VAL A 200 -2.53 2.87 12.06
C VAL A 200 -3.72 3.13 12.98
N LEU A 201 -3.81 4.35 13.52
CA LEU A 201 -5.02 4.86 14.15
C LEU A 201 -5.68 5.85 13.17
N VAL A 202 -6.99 5.73 12.97
CA VAL A 202 -7.78 6.59 12.08
C VAL A 202 -8.79 7.36 12.92
N ILE A 203 -8.78 8.68 12.80
CA ILE A 203 -9.80 9.59 13.33
C ILE A 203 -10.63 10.03 12.13
N GLY A 204 -11.81 9.42 11.95
CA GLY A 204 -12.60 9.55 10.73
C GLY A 204 -13.85 10.40 10.91
N GLY A 205 -13.73 11.71 10.78
CA GLY A 205 -14.89 12.62 10.81
C GLY A 205 -15.54 12.80 12.17
N PRO A 206 -14.80 13.06 13.27
CA PRO A 206 -15.42 13.29 14.58
C PRO A 206 -16.30 14.54 14.51
N GLN A 207 -17.49 14.47 15.10
CA GLN A 207 -18.50 15.54 15.08
C GLN A 207 -18.70 16.22 16.45
N GLN A 208 -18.29 15.55 17.53
CA GLN A 208 -18.41 16.01 18.92
C GLN A 208 -17.04 16.31 19.55
N PRO A 209 -16.98 17.20 20.55
CA PRO A 209 -15.72 17.57 21.21
C PRO A 209 -14.94 16.36 21.71
N MET A 210 -13.66 16.28 21.34
CA MET A 210 -12.76 15.25 21.82
C MET A 210 -12.09 15.71 23.13
N PRO A 211 -12.27 15.00 24.27
CA PRO A 211 -11.70 15.43 25.54
C PRO A 211 -10.16 15.55 25.51
N ALA A 212 -9.61 16.53 26.24
CA ALA A 212 -8.17 16.76 26.29
C ALA A 212 -7.35 15.53 26.75
N ALA A 213 -7.93 14.68 27.60
CA ALA A 213 -7.31 13.43 28.02
C ALA A 213 -7.12 12.45 26.83
N GLU A 214 -8.11 12.35 25.94
CA GLU A 214 -8.01 11.50 24.75
C GLU A 214 -7.05 12.07 23.71
N GLN A 215 -7.10 13.39 23.48
CA GLN A 215 -6.11 14.08 22.64
C GLN A 215 -4.68 13.82 23.15
N SER A 216 -4.46 13.84 24.47
CA SER A 216 -3.16 13.54 25.08
C SER A 216 -2.71 12.09 24.82
N LEU A 217 -3.62 11.11 24.93
CA LEU A 217 -3.31 9.70 24.62
C LEU A 217 -2.90 9.51 23.15
N ILE A 218 -3.55 10.22 22.22
CA ILE A 218 -3.22 10.17 20.79
C ILE A 218 -1.86 10.83 20.53
N ALA A 219 -1.60 11.98 21.17
CA ALA A 219 -0.31 12.66 21.06
C ALA A 219 0.83 11.77 21.59
N ASP A 220 0.65 11.11 22.73
CA ASP A 220 1.61 10.17 23.30
C ASP A 220 1.84 8.94 22.41
N TYR A 221 0.77 8.40 21.81
CA TYR A 221 0.89 7.32 20.84
C TYR A 221 1.79 7.74 19.66
N VAL A 222 1.58 8.92 19.08
CA VAL A 222 2.43 9.45 18.00
C VAL A 222 3.86 9.68 18.48
N ASN A 223 4.06 10.29 19.65
CA ASN A 223 5.39 10.55 20.22
C ASN A 223 6.23 9.26 20.38
N ASN A 224 5.56 8.12 20.60
CA ASN A 224 6.16 6.80 20.75
C ASN A 224 6.32 6.02 19.42
N GLY A 225 6.24 6.69 18.26
CA GLY A 225 6.39 6.05 16.95
C GLY A 225 5.08 5.60 16.31
N GLY A 226 3.95 5.92 16.95
CA GLY A 226 2.62 5.73 16.41
C GLY A 226 2.38 6.58 15.17
N ARG A 227 1.44 6.13 14.36
CA ARG A 227 1.07 6.78 13.10
C ARG A 227 -0.44 6.92 13.00
N VAL A 228 -0.89 8.11 12.60
CA VAL A 228 -2.30 8.50 12.65
C VAL A 228 -2.74 9.06 11.29
N LEU A 229 -3.94 8.68 10.87
CA LEU A 229 -4.70 9.34 9.82
C LEU A 229 -5.79 10.19 10.48
N VAL A 230 -5.77 11.50 10.28
CA VAL A 230 -6.80 12.42 10.76
C VAL A 230 -7.59 12.92 9.57
N MET A 231 -8.89 12.67 9.58
CA MET A 231 -9.85 13.22 8.63
C MET A 231 -10.84 14.08 9.40
N TRP A 232 -10.90 15.37 9.10
CA TRP A 232 -11.63 16.34 9.91
C TRP A 232 -12.41 17.33 9.05
N ASP A 233 -13.74 17.18 9.01
CA ASP A 233 -14.64 17.97 8.17
C ASP A 233 -14.81 19.40 8.68
N PRO A 234 -15.04 20.39 7.82
CA PRO A 234 -15.52 21.71 8.25
C PRO A 234 -16.80 21.62 9.11
N ALA A 235 -17.05 22.64 9.94
CA ALA A 235 -18.19 22.71 10.88
C ALA A 235 -18.25 21.66 12.01
N SER A 236 -17.39 20.64 12.00
CA SER A 236 -17.19 19.73 13.13
C SER A 236 -16.84 20.47 14.42
N ARG A 237 -17.39 20.01 15.56
CA ARG A 237 -17.14 20.52 16.91
C ARG A 237 -16.09 19.70 17.67
N ALA A 238 -15.27 18.93 16.96
CA ALA A 238 -14.32 18.02 17.59
C ALA A 238 -13.16 18.71 18.33
N ASP A 239 -12.94 20.00 18.05
CA ASP A 239 -11.92 20.84 18.69
C ASP A 239 -10.52 20.17 18.68
N LEU A 240 -10.08 19.73 17.50
CA LEU A 240 -8.80 19.02 17.31
C LEU A 240 -7.59 19.95 17.19
N GLU A 241 -7.78 21.28 17.21
CA GLU A 241 -6.68 22.25 17.13
C GLU A 241 -5.57 21.99 18.16
N PRO A 242 -5.86 21.71 19.45
CA PRO A 242 -4.83 21.43 20.45
C PRO A 242 -4.03 20.17 20.11
N LEU A 243 -4.69 19.10 19.65
CA LEU A 243 -4.04 17.88 19.20
C LEU A 243 -3.09 18.15 18.02
N LEU A 244 -3.59 18.79 16.97
CA LEU A 244 -2.84 19.07 15.73
C LEU A 244 -1.61 19.95 15.98
N ALA A 245 -1.70 20.89 16.92
CA ALA A 245 -0.59 21.79 17.29
C ALA A 245 0.65 21.05 17.81
N ASN A 246 0.50 19.85 18.39
CA ASN A 246 1.64 19.01 18.80
C ASN A 246 2.57 18.66 17.64
N TRP A 247 2.01 18.56 16.43
CA TRP A 247 2.72 18.15 15.21
C TRP A 247 2.96 19.33 14.25
N GLY A 248 2.67 20.56 14.69
CA GLY A 248 2.79 21.77 13.87
C GLY A 248 1.69 21.93 12.82
N LEU A 249 0.65 21.09 12.82
CA LEU A 249 -0.47 21.23 11.91
C LEU A 249 -1.42 22.32 12.41
N LYS A 250 -1.94 23.14 11.50
CA LYS A 250 -3.00 24.10 11.75
C LYS A 250 -4.07 23.97 10.69
N SER A 251 -5.31 23.76 11.13
CA SER A 251 -6.49 23.72 10.28
C SER A 251 -7.58 24.51 10.98
N ASP A 252 -8.11 25.53 10.31
CA ASP A 252 -9.17 26.39 10.84
C ASP A 252 -10.52 26.06 10.20
N ASN A 253 -11.60 26.50 10.85
CA ASN A 253 -12.97 26.21 10.44
C ASN A 253 -13.40 27.05 9.22
N ARG A 254 -12.88 26.67 8.05
CA ARG A 254 -13.21 27.25 6.75
C ARG A 254 -13.60 26.16 5.77
N ALA A 255 -14.54 26.45 4.89
CA ALA A 255 -14.84 25.63 3.72
C ALA A 255 -13.97 26.06 2.56
N VAL A 256 -13.33 25.12 1.88
CA VAL A 256 -12.66 25.37 0.60
C VAL A 256 -13.67 25.23 -0.52
N MET A 257 -13.76 26.28 -1.33
CA MET A 257 -14.56 26.31 -2.54
C MET A 257 -13.66 26.34 -3.77
N ASP A 258 -14.11 25.73 -4.86
CA ASP A 258 -13.36 25.64 -6.11
C ASP A 258 -14.29 25.72 -7.32
N GLU A 259 -13.91 26.53 -8.30
CA GLU A 259 -14.59 26.55 -9.59
C GLU A 259 -14.21 25.35 -10.49
N GLN A 260 -13.17 24.60 -10.13
CA GLN A 260 -12.79 23.33 -10.77
C GLN A 260 -13.60 22.18 -10.17
N ARG A 261 -14.66 21.79 -10.88
CA ARG A 261 -15.66 20.82 -10.43
C ARG A 261 -15.95 19.74 -11.46
N ILE A 262 -16.46 18.60 -10.99
CA ILE A 262 -17.07 17.58 -11.86
C ILE A 262 -18.45 18.03 -12.36
N ILE A 263 -18.94 17.37 -13.42
CA ILE A 263 -20.33 17.56 -13.88
C ILE A 263 -21.27 17.16 -12.74
N GLY A 264 -22.19 18.06 -12.38
CA GLY A 264 -23.14 17.84 -11.29
C GLY A 264 -22.62 18.20 -9.89
N GLY A 265 -21.35 18.56 -9.74
CA GLY A 265 -20.80 19.07 -8.48
C GLY A 265 -21.06 20.56 -8.25
N ASP A 266 -21.02 20.98 -6.99
CA ASP A 266 -21.06 22.39 -6.59
C ASP A 266 -19.68 22.94 -6.22
N LEU A 267 -19.63 24.20 -5.76
CA LEU A 267 -18.38 24.88 -5.40
C LEU A 267 -17.68 24.24 -4.20
N THR A 268 -18.39 23.52 -3.33
CA THR A 268 -17.85 22.92 -2.11
C THR A 268 -17.21 21.55 -2.34
N MET A 269 -17.19 21.08 -3.58
CA MET A 269 -16.59 19.81 -3.98
C MET A 269 -15.33 19.99 -4.86
N PRO A 270 -14.21 20.52 -4.31
CA PRO A 270 -12.96 20.63 -5.05
C PRO A 270 -12.56 19.32 -5.75
N VAL A 271 -12.24 19.44 -7.05
CA VAL A 271 -11.60 18.37 -7.82
C VAL A 271 -10.10 18.62 -7.85
N VAL A 272 -9.35 17.74 -7.21
CA VAL A 272 -7.90 17.86 -7.08
C VAL A 272 -7.19 17.01 -8.13
N ASN A 273 -6.29 17.66 -8.85
CA ASN A 273 -5.29 17.05 -9.73
C ASN A 273 -3.88 17.63 -9.50
N ASN A 274 -3.72 18.46 -8.46
CA ASN A 274 -2.47 19.08 -8.04
C ASN A 274 -1.96 18.40 -6.77
N TYR A 275 -1.05 17.45 -6.94
CA TYR A 275 -0.48 16.67 -5.85
C TYR A 275 0.97 17.08 -5.59
N GLY A 276 1.36 17.11 -4.32
CA GLY A 276 2.76 17.29 -3.96
C GLY A 276 3.60 16.04 -4.22
N PRO A 277 4.93 16.18 -4.29
CA PRO A 277 5.85 15.08 -4.57
C PRO A 277 6.04 14.21 -3.32
N HIS A 278 5.15 13.23 -3.11
CA HIS A 278 5.22 12.30 -1.97
C HIS A 278 4.89 10.86 -2.41
N GLU A 279 5.36 9.85 -1.67
CA GLU A 279 5.14 8.44 -2.01
C GLU A 279 3.66 8.05 -2.10
N ILE A 280 2.81 8.66 -1.26
CA ILE A 280 1.34 8.48 -1.26
C ILE A 280 0.75 8.87 -2.63
N THR A 281 1.27 9.95 -3.23
CA THR A 281 0.72 10.58 -4.44
C THR A 281 1.57 10.34 -5.70
N LYS A 282 2.64 9.54 -5.61
CA LYS A 282 3.63 9.35 -6.70
C LYS A 282 3.03 8.87 -8.03
N ASN A 283 1.92 8.15 -7.98
CA ASN A 283 1.24 7.56 -9.14
C ASN A 283 -0.04 8.30 -9.57
N PHE A 284 -0.30 9.50 -9.05
CA PHE A 284 -1.55 10.24 -9.32
C PHE A 284 -1.55 11.04 -10.63
N ARG A 285 -0.61 10.76 -11.54
CA ARG A 285 -0.56 11.44 -12.84
C ARG A 285 -1.76 11.03 -13.68
N GLY A 286 -2.62 11.99 -14.00
CA GLY A 286 -3.86 11.75 -14.77
C GLY A 286 -5.01 11.19 -13.93
N ILE A 287 -4.85 11.12 -12.61
CA ILE A 287 -5.89 10.71 -11.66
C ILE A 287 -6.34 11.96 -10.90
N PHE A 288 -7.65 12.11 -10.70
CA PHE A 288 -8.20 13.16 -9.85
C PHE A 288 -8.87 12.56 -8.62
N THR A 289 -8.91 13.35 -7.56
CA THR A 289 -9.63 13.09 -6.31
C THR A 289 -10.71 14.15 -6.14
N VAL A 290 -11.78 13.81 -5.45
CA VAL A 290 -12.88 14.72 -5.14
C VAL A 290 -12.97 14.83 -3.62
N PHE A 291 -12.98 16.08 -3.16
CA PHE A 291 -13.03 16.42 -1.74
C PHE A 291 -14.39 17.07 -1.44
N PRO A 292 -15.45 16.29 -1.16
CA PRO A 292 -16.75 16.84 -0.76
C PRO A 292 -16.63 17.56 0.59
N PHE A 293 -16.69 18.89 0.55
CA PHE A 293 -16.69 19.76 1.72
C PHE A 293 -15.43 19.68 2.58
N ALA A 294 -14.33 20.25 2.08
CA ALA A 294 -13.03 20.21 2.76
C ALA A 294 -12.64 21.50 3.51
N ARG A 295 -11.84 21.36 4.56
CA ARG A 295 -11.15 22.45 5.28
C ARG A 295 -9.66 22.54 4.91
N PRO A 296 -9.04 23.73 5.02
CA PRO A 296 -7.63 23.91 4.72
C PRO A 296 -6.73 23.30 5.79
N VAL A 297 -5.50 22.96 5.40
CA VAL A 297 -4.40 22.65 6.32
C VAL A 297 -3.17 23.50 6.01
N SER A 298 -2.46 23.89 7.06
CA SER A 298 -1.22 24.66 7.02
C SER A 298 -0.26 24.18 8.10
N PHE A 299 0.97 24.68 8.06
CA PHE A 299 2.02 24.30 9.00
C PHE A 299 2.50 25.50 9.82
N GLN A 300 2.83 25.25 11.08
CA GLN A 300 3.40 26.23 12.00
C GLN A 300 4.93 26.15 11.94
N ASP A 301 5.58 27.18 11.41
CA ASP A 301 7.04 27.21 11.25
C ASP A 301 7.82 27.00 12.56
N ALA A 302 7.23 27.34 13.70
CA ALA A 302 7.79 27.06 15.03
C ALA A 302 8.09 25.57 15.26
N LYS A 303 7.38 24.66 14.57
CA LYS A 303 7.56 23.21 14.65
C LYS A 303 8.47 22.63 13.56
N ALA A 304 9.00 23.47 12.66
CA ALA A 304 9.85 23.05 11.54
C ALA A 304 11.18 22.40 11.97
N ALA A 305 11.66 22.67 13.19
CA ALA A 305 12.86 22.01 13.73
C ALA A 305 12.61 20.52 14.06
N GLU A 306 11.39 20.17 14.47
CA GLU A 306 11.01 18.85 14.95
C GLU A 306 10.31 18.00 13.87
N TRP A 307 9.52 18.66 13.01
CA TRP A 307 8.65 18.02 12.03
C TRP A 307 8.99 18.46 10.60
N GLN A 308 8.92 17.53 9.68
CA GLN A 308 8.94 17.77 8.24
C GLN A 308 7.51 17.75 7.72
N TYR A 309 7.09 18.82 7.07
CA TYR A 309 5.75 19.00 6.51
C TYR A 309 5.78 18.93 4.98
N GLU A 310 4.90 18.11 4.42
CA GLU A 310 4.75 17.96 2.97
C GLU A 310 3.26 18.00 2.61
N VAL A 311 2.92 18.81 1.60
CA VAL A 311 1.53 18.89 1.09
C VAL A 311 1.28 17.71 0.18
N LEU A 312 0.16 17.00 0.37
CA LEU A 312 -0.24 15.87 -0.46
C LEU A 312 -1.18 16.30 -1.59
N ALA A 313 -2.18 17.12 -1.29
CA ALA A 313 -3.24 17.51 -2.21
C ALA A 313 -3.55 19.01 -2.06
N LYS A 314 -3.64 19.72 -3.19
CA LYS A 314 -4.04 21.13 -3.24
C LYS A 314 -5.24 21.33 -4.16
N SER A 315 -6.14 22.22 -3.79
CA SER A 315 -7.20 22.71 -4.66
C SER A 315 -6.63 23.45 -5.88
N SER A 316 -7.50 23.82 -6.83
CA SER A 316 -7.10 24.54 -8.03
C SER A 316 -6.69 25.99 -7.72
N ALA A 317 -6.05 26.66 -8.70
CA ALA A 317 -5.74 28.09 -8.58
C ALA A 317 -6.99 28.99 -8.55
N ARG A 318 -8.17 28.46 -8.92
CA ARG A 318 -9.47 29.16 -8.91
C ARG A 318 -10.29 28.82 -7.66
N SER A 319 -9.62 28.43 -6.58
CA SER A 319 -10.24 28.11 -5.30
C SER A 319 -10.06 29.24 -4.30
N TRP A 320 -10.85 29.21 -3.24
CA TRP A 320 -10.68 30.06 -2.06
C TRP A 320 -11.21 29.36 -0.81
N ALA A 321 -10.69 29.74 0.36
CA ALA A 321 -11.21 29.28 1.65
C ALA A 321 -12.08 30.38 2.29
N SER A 322 -13.30 30.02 2.71
CA SER A 322 -14.29 30.92 3.31
C SER A 322 -14.66 30.50 4.73
N PRO A 323 -14.81 31.43 5.70
CA PRO A 323 -15.23 31.13 7.06
C PRO A 323 -16.56 30.40 7.16
N ILE A 324 -16.64 29.48 8.12
CA ILE A 324 -17.90 28.88 8.56
C ILE A 324 -18.28 29.48 9.91
N GLU A 325 -19.47 30.07 9.97
CA GLU A 325 -20.08 30.62 11.18
C GLU A 325 -21.46 29.99 11.35
N ASN A 326 -21.75 29.47 12.55
CA ASN A 326 -23.03 28.80 12.85
C ASN A 326 -23.41 27.68 11.85
N GLY A 327 -22.42 26.95 11.34
CA GLY A 327 -22.62 25.87 10.37
C GLY A 327 -22.91 26.33 8.94
N GLN A 328 -22.80 27.62 8.65
CA GLN A 328 -23.03 28.18 7.31
C GLN A 328 -21.77 28.82 6.73
N ILE A 329 -21.56 28.63 5.43
CA ILE A 329 -20.51 29.33 4.68
C ILE A 329 -20.92 30.80 4.54
N LYS A 330 -20.06 31.70 5.00
CA LYS A 330 -20.37 33.13 5.06
C LYS A 330 -20.32 33.82 3.69
N ASP A 331 -19.29 33.54 2.90
CA ASP A 331 -19.00 34.26 1.67
C ASP A 331 -18.66 33.31 0.53
N PHE A 332 -19.50 33.27 -0.50
CA PHE A 332 -19.25 32.57 -1.77
C PHE A 332 -18.49 33.44 -2.79
N ASP A 333 -18.12 34.68 -2.41
CA ASP A 333 -17.34 35.58 -3.26
C ASP A 333 -15.84 35.26 -3.15
N PRO A 334 -15.17 34.87 -4.26
CA PRO A 334 -13.75 34.53 -4.24
C PRO A 334 -12.85 35.70 -3.81
N ASN A 335 -13.32 36.95 -3.93
CA ASN A 335 -12.54 38.13 -3.54
C ASN A 335 -12.52 38.39 -2.03
N LYS A 336 -13.36 37.71 -1.27
CA LYS A 336 -13.47 37.85 0.19
C LYS A 336 -12.82 36.69 0.96
N GLY A 337 -12.55 35.58 0.28
CA GLY A 337 -11.88 34.42 0.85
C GLY A 337 -10.36 34.50 0.77
N THR A 338 -9.69 33.52 1.37
CA THR A 338 -8.26 33.31 1.13
C THR A 338 -8.08 32.61 -0.22
N ALA A 339 -7.52 33.32 -1.19
CA ALA A 339 -7.27 32.78 -2.53
C ALA A 339 -6.37 31.53 -2.49
N GLY A 340 -6.70 30.55 -3.33
CA GLY A 340 -5.95 29.31 -3.49
C GLY A 340 -4.73 29.44 -4.41
N PRO A 341 -4.05 28.32 -4.71
CA PRO A 341 -4.39 26.96 -4.31
C PRO A 341 -4.21 26.72 -2.80
N VAL A 342 -5.18 26.03 -2.19
CA VAL A 342 -5.24 25.74 -0.76
C VAL A 342 -4.86 24.28 -0.54
N ALA A 343 -4.05 23.97 0.47
CA ALA A 343 -3.74 22.59 0.82
C ALA A 343 -4.93 21.95 1.55
N LEU A 344 -5.38 20.80 1.04
CA LEU A 344 -6.50 20.01 1.59
C LEU A 344 -6.02 18.77 2.35
N ALA A 345 -4.87 18.22 1.95
CA ALA A 345 -4.24 17.11 2.62
C ALA A 345 -2.74 17.33 2.75
N SER A 346 -2.17 16.85 3.85
CA SER A 346 -0.74 16.97 4.14
C SER A 346 -0.25 15.79 4.99
N VAL A 347 1.06 15.63 5.04
CA VAL A 347 1.73 14.69 5.92
C VAL A 347 2.79 15.42 6.73
N VAL A 348 2.90 15.06 8.01
CA VAL A 348 4.03 15.44 8.86
C VAL A 348 4.77 14.20 9.33
N THR A 349 6.10 14.24 9.27
CA THR A 349 6.98 13.19 9.80
C THR A 349 7.96 13.78 10.80
N ARG A 350 8.24 13.04 11.87
CA ARG A 350 9.22 13.51 12.85
C ARG A 350 10.63 13.41 12.26
N LYS A 351 11.38 14.51 12.32
CA LYS A 351 12.79 14.53 11.95
C LYS A 351 13.57 13.71 12.98
N VAL A 352 14.42 12.80 12.48
CA VAL A 352 15.32 12.02 13.33
C VAL A 352 16.69 12.70 13.34
N SER A 353 17.31 12.79 14.51
CA SER A 353 18.73 13.09 14.61
C SER A 353 19.52 11.97 13.92
N LYS A 354 20.36 12.33 12.95
CA LYS A 354 21.32 11.40 12.35
C LYS A 354 22.53 11.25 13.28
N ARG A 355 23.09 10.05 13.35
CA ARG A 355 24.42 9.83 13.93
C ARG A 355 25.50 10.38 12.98
N ASP A 356 26.72 10.56 13.49
CA ASP A 356 27.88 10.99 12.69
C ASP A 356 28.17 10.07 11.49
N ASP A 357 27.73 8.80 11.53
CA ASP A 357 27.85 7.82 10.44
C ASP A 357 26.68 7.87 9.43
N GLY A 358 25.79 8.87 9.55
CA GLY A 358 24.67 9.11 8.63
C GLY A 358 23.46 8.22 8.83
N ARG A 359 23.49 7.26 9.76
CA ARG A 359 22.34 6.40 10.11
C ARG A 359 21.42 7.09 11.11
N ASP A 360 20.13 6.74 11.06
CA ASP A 360 19.15 7.24 12.03
C ASP A 360 19.57 6.80 13.44
N ALA A 361 19.57 7.75 14.39
CA ALA A 361 20.00 7.45 15.75
C ALA A 361 19.05 6.49 16.49
N ASP A 362 17.78 6.52 16.10
CA ASP A 362 16.71 5.66 16.60
C ASP A 362 16.23 4.72 15.48
N ASN A 363 16.22 3.42 15.74
CA ASN A 363 15.76 2.38 14.81
C ASN A 363 14.23 2.15 14.93
N ARG A 364 13.53 2.95 15.74
CA ARG A 364 12.08 2.93 15.86
C ARG A 364 11.41 3.51 14.62
N ARG A 365 10.18 3.03 14.38
CA ARG A 365 9.23 3.57 13.42
C ARG A 365 9.11 5.10 13.58
N LYS A 366 9.29 5.84 12.50
CA LYS A 366 9.20 7.31 12.54
C LYS A 366 7.74 7.72 12.80
N PRO A 367 7.46 8.55 13.81
CA PRO A 367 6.15 9.16 13.98
C PRO A 367 5.70 9.88 12.71
N ALA A 368 4.44 9.68 12.33
CA ALA A 368 3.86 10.35 11.18
C ALA A 368 2.37 10.58 11.36
N VAL A 369 1.90 11.72 10.85
CA VAL A 369 0.48 12.04 10.79
C VAL A 369 0.13 12.47 9.37
N VAL A 370 -0.86 11.81 8.78
CA VAL A 370 -1.53 12.31 7.58
C VAL A 370 -2.79 13.03 8.02
N PHE A 371 -2.94 14.26 7.57
CA PHE A 371 -4.15 15.06 7.77
C PHE A 371 -4.86 15.25 6.45
N ILE A 372 -6.18 15.08 6.47
CA ILE A 372 -7.10 15.35 5.37
C ILE A 372 -8.23 16.21 5.93
N GLY A 373 -8.51 17.34 5.31
CA GLY A 373 -9.55 18.27 5.75
C GLY A 373 -10.98 17.84 5.42
N ASP A 374 -11.20 16.56 5.17
CA ASP A 374 -12.44 15.99 4.66
C ASP A 374 -12.42 14.51 5.04
N SER A 375 -13.50 13.99 5.62
CA SER A 375 -13.69 12.57 5.89
C SER A 375 -14.74 11.92 5.00
N ASP A 376 -15.57 12.71 4.33
CA ASP A 376 -16.57 12.27 3.36
C ASP A 376 -15.93 11.68 2.09
N LEU A 377 -14.71 12.10 1.70
CA LEU A 377 -13.99 11.49 0.57
C LEU A 377 -13.78 9.97 0.74
N ALA A 378 -13.74 9.48 1.97
CA ALA A 378 -13.62 8.07 2.33
C ALA A 378 -14.98 7.40 2.59
N GLY A 379 -16.06 8.18 2.64
CA GLY A 379 -17.43 7.72 2.82
C GLY A 379 -17.96 6.94 1.63
N ASN A 380 -18.96 6.10 1.87
CA ASN A 380 -19.53 5.20 0.86
C ASN A 380 -20.01 5.93 -0.41
N ALA A 381 -20.52 7.16 -0.27
CA ALA A 381 -20.97 7.99 -1.40
C ALA A 381 -19.84 8.40 -2.36
N PHE A 382 -18.63 8.63 -1.85
CA PHE A 382 -17.54 9.28 -2.61
C PHE A 382 -16.31 8.42 -2.83
N LEU A 383 -16.07 7.40 -2.00
CA LEU A 383 -14.90 6.54 -2.10
C LEU A 383 -14.72 5.95 -3.51
N ASN A 384 -15.83 5.54 -4.13
CA ASN A 384 -15.87 4.95 -5.48
C ASN A 384 -16.46 5.88 -6.55
N LEU A 385 -16.81 7.13 -6.21
CA LEU A 385 -17.29 8.10 -7.20
C LEU A 385 -16.19 8.42 -8.22
N ALA A 386 -14.95 8.50 -7.76
CA ALA A 386 -13.76 8.59 -8.58
C ALA A 386 -12.75 7.54 -8.11
N PRO A 387 -12.12 6.76 -9.01
CA PRO A 387 -11.11 5.78 -8.63
C PRO A 387 -9.98 6.37 -7.76
N GLY A 388 -9.66 7.66 -7.95
CA GLY A 388 -8.62 8.35 -7.20
C GLY A 388 -8.88 8.47 -5.70
N ASN A 389 -10.13 8.52 -5.23
CA ASN A 389 -10.41 8.62 -3.79
C ASN A 389 -10.02 7.33 -3.07
N SER A 390 -10.49 6.19 -3.58
CA SER A 390 -10.10 4.87 -3.07
C SER A 390 -8.58 4.68 -3.09
N ASP A 391 -7.93 4.99 -4.21
CA ASP A 391 -6.46 4.91 -4.32
C ASP A 391 -5.75 5.80 -3.29
N PHE A 392 -6.23 7.04 -3.08
CA PHE A 392 -5.61 8.00 -2.18
C PHE A 392 -5.68 7.52 -0.73
N MET A 393 -6.85 7.05 -0.32
CA MET A 393 -7.08 6.52 1.03
C MET A 393 -6.28 5.24 1.28
N LEU A 394 -6.25 4.31 0.30
CA LEU A 394 -5.49 3.07 0.42
C LEU A 394 -3.97 3.35 0.45
N HIS A 395 -3.47 4.27 -0.37
CA HIS A 395 -2.05 4.65 -0.34
C HIS A 395 -1.67 5.37 0.95
N ALA A 396 -2.54 6.24 1.48
CA ALA A 396 -2.30 6.91 2.75
C ALA A 396 -2.19 5.90 3.90
N VAL A 397 -3.13 4.95 3.99
CA VAL A 397 -3.09 3.89 5.02
C VAL A 397 -1.90 2.96 4.82
N ALA A 398 -1.59 2.56 3.58
CA ALA A 398 -0.44 1.70 3.29
C ALA A 398 0.90 2.36 3.66
N TRP A 399 1.08 3.62 3.28
CA TRP A 399 2.27 4.38 3.64
C TRP A 399 2.37 4.58 5.15
N LEU A 400 1.26 4.91 5.82
CA LEU A 400 1.23 4.98 7.28
C LEU A 400 1.59 3.62 7.87
N ALA A 401 1.06 2.50 7.37
CA ALA A 401 1.38 1.15 7.83
C ALA A 401 2.83 0.68 7.54
N GLU A 402 3.63 1.52 6.86
CA GLU A 402 4.98 1.24 6.36
C GLU A 402 5.04 0.07 5.36
N GLU A 403 3.95 -0.16 4.63
CA GLU A 403 3.99 -1.00 3.45
C GLU A 403 4.66 -0.20 2.34
N LYS A 404 5.97 -0.41 2.17
CA LYS A 404 6.72 0.18 1.06
C LYS A 404 6.03 -0.22 -0.25
N GLY A 405 5.37 0.73 -0.90
CA GLY A 405 4.71 0.55 -2.19
C GLY A 405 5.61 0.77 -3.38
#